data_AF-A0AAD8SEK4-F1
#
_entry.id   AF-A0AAD8SEK4-F1
#
_cell.length_a   1.000
_cell.length_b   1.000
_cell.length_c   1.000
_cell.angle_alpha   90.00
_cell.angle_beta   90.00
_cell.angle_gamma   90.00
#
_symmetry.space_group_name_H-M   'P 1'
#
loop_
_entity.id
_entity.type
_entity.pdbx_description
1 polymer ?
#
loop_
_entity_poly.entity_id
_entity_poly.type
_entity_poly.pdbx_seq_one_letter_code
_entity_poly.pdbx_strand_id
1 'polypeptide(L)'
;MAADAGRRLDVANLLSFGDDLVGVLLDRKDAESLAQAYDGARMLRSACHSESRDLQLQVKDYQDKINSCKENTEVSDELDNLDLQRASIEERKNAVKKKEKDMLKAQSMLSMCVSVTNIMPNFEDQDKISGYTVDKNMKKLEKFQFEKTMSPVEICDKFWKMI
;
A
#
# COMPACT_ATOMS: atom_id res chain seq x y z
N MET A 1 -77.85 31.13 56.91
CA MET A 1 -77.25 30.48 58.09
C MET A 1 -77.60 29.00 58.00
N ALA A 2 -76.73 28.20 57.38
CA ALA A 2 -75.60 27.51 58.00
C ALA A 2 -76.07 26.34 58.89
N ALA A 3 -75.95 25.12 58.38
CA ALA A 3 -75.25 24.02 59.04
C ALA A 3 -75.08 22.87 58.04
N ASP A 4 -73.82 22.72 57.64
CA ASP A 4 -73.19 21.64 56.90
C ASP A 4 -73.75 20.25 57.22
N ALA A 5 -74.31 19.57 56.22
CA ALA A 5 -74.71 18.17 56.31
C ALA A 5 -73.46 17.29 56.17
N GLY A 6 -72.61 17.34 57.20
CA GLY A 6 -71.47 16.44 57.33
C GLY A 6 -71.97 14.99 57.28
N ARG A 7 -71.61 14.26 56.21
CA ARG A 7 -71.84 12.81 56.11
C ARG A 7 -71.26 12.16 57.36
N ARG A 8 -72.13 11.65 58.25
CA ARG A 8 -71.71 10.81 59.37
C ARG A 8 -71.11 9.54 58.78
N LEU A 9 -69.79 9.48 58.71
CA LEU A 9 -69.04 8.30 58.33
C LEU A 9 -69.33 7.21 59.36
N ASP A 10 -69.87 6.10 58.87
CA ASP A 10 -70.03 4.90 59.68
C ASP A 10 -68.64 4.36 60.01
N VAL A 11 -68.24 4.56 61.27
CA VAL A 11 -66.94 4.14 61.79
C VAL A 11 -66.75 2.63 61.61
N ALA A 12 -67.82 1.83 61.64
CA ALA A 12 -67.72 0.39 61.44
C ALA A 12 -67.31 0.03 60.00
N ASN A 13 -67.89 0.70 58.99
CA ASN A 13 -67.50 0.49 57.59
C ASN A 13 -66.10 1.02 57.28
N LEU A 14 -65.68 2.10 57.95
CA LEU A 14 -64.32 2.61 57.83
C LEU A 14 -63.30 1.63 58.45
N LEU A 15 -63.64 1.04 59.59
CA LEU A 15 -62.82 0.03 60.23
C LEU A 15 -62.78 -1.26 59.41
N SER A 16 -63.90 -1.72 58.85
CA SER A 16 -63.94 -2.91 57.98
C SER A 16 -63.11 -2.72 56.71
N PHE A 17 -63.17 -1.53 56.10
CA PHE A 17 -62.31 -1.19 54.97
C PHE A 17 -60.82 -1.19 55.37
N GLY A 18 -60.51 -0.72 56.59
CA GLY A 18 -59.18 -0.83 57.16
C GLY A 18 -58.72 -2.28 57.33
N ASP A 19 -59.59 -3.15 57.84
CA ASP A 19 -59.30 -4.58 58.04
C ASP A 19 -59.14 -5.32 56.70
N ASP A 20 -59.95 -5.01 55.69
CA ASP A 20 -59.82 -5.55 54.34
C ASP A 20 -58.51 -5.10 53.69
N LEU A 21 -58.15 -3.81 53.84
CA LEU A 21 -56.89 -3.28 53.34
C LEU A 21 -55.69 -3.93 54.04
N VAL A 22 -55.76 -4.10 55.36
CA VAL A 22 -54.74 -4.81 56.14
C VAL A 22 -54.66 -6.28 55.72
N GLY A 23 -55.79 -6.94 55.48
CA GLY A 23 -55.86 -8.32 55.00
C GLY A 23 -55.21 -8.51 53.62
N VAL A 24 -55.46 -7.58 52.69
CA VAL A 24 -54.83 -7.56 51.36
C VAL A 24 -53.33 -7.30 51.47
N LEU A 25 -52.91 -6.37 52.33
CA LEU A 25 -51.48 -6.06 52.54
C LEU A 25 -50.74 -7.18 53.31
N LEU A 26 -51.44 -7.95 54.13
CA LEU A 26 -50.91 -9.11 54.85
C LEU A 26 -51.01 -10.41 54.05
N ASP A 27 -51.58 -10.40 52.83
CA ASP A 27 -51.51 -11.56 51.94
C ASP A 27 -50.06 -11.76 51.50
N ARG A 28 -49.34 -12.49 52.35
CA ARG A 28 -47.91 -12.79 52.26
C ARG A 28 -47.55 -13.39 50.91
N LYS A 29 -48.49 -14.06 50.24
CA LYS A 29 -48.29 -14.69 48.95
C LYS A 29 -47.97 -13.69 47.84
N ASP A 30 -48.61 -12.52 47.85
CA ASP A 30 -48.36 -11.47 46.85
C ASP A 30 -47.02 -10.77 47.12
N ALA A 31 -46.69 -10.53 48.39
CA ALA A 31 -45.40 -9.98 48.80
C ALA A 31 -44.23 -10.92 48.43
N GLU A 32 -44.39 -12.23 48.63
CA GLU A 32 -43.41 -13.24 48.24
C GLU A 32 -43.27 -13.36 46.72
N SER A 33 -44.40 -13.34 45.99
CA SER A 33 -44.41 -13.36 44.51
C SER A 33 -43.71 -12.12 43.94
N LEU A 34 -43.93 -10.95 44.56
CA LEU A 34 -43.26 -9.70 44.18
C LEU A 34 -41.75 -9.74 44.47
N ALA A 35 -41.34 -10.25 45.63
CA ALA A 35 -39.93 -10.40 45.98
C ALA A 35 -39.21 -11.35 45.00
N GLN A 36 -39.84 -12.49 44.68
CA GLN A 36 -39.31 -13.45 43.70
C GLN A 36 -39.18 -12.83 42.30
N ALA A 37 -40.18 -12.05 41.86
CA ALA A 37 -40.13 -11.34 40.59
C ALA A 37 -39.00 -10.29 40.55
N TYR A 38 -38.79 -9.57 41.66
CA TYR A 38 -37.72 -8.58 41.78
C TYR A 38 -36.33 -9.22 41.71
N ASP A 39 -36.12 -10.35 42.41
CA ASP A 39 -34.85 -11.08 42.35
C ASP A 39 -34.62 -11.67 40.94
N GLY A 40 -35.66 -12.19 40.30
CA GLY A 40 -35.61 -12.64 38.90
C GLY A 40 -35.18 -11.51 37.94
N ALA A 41 -35.81 -10.33 38.05
CA ALA A 41 -35.48 -9.17 37.24
C ALA A 41 -34.03 -8.69 37.47
N ARG A 42 -33.55 -8.76 38.72
CA ARG A 42 -32.16 -8.42 39.06
C ARG A 42 -31.17 -9.39 38.41
N MET A 43 -31.45 -10.69 38.45
CA MET A 43 -30.60 -11.71 37.84
C MET A 43 -30.54 -11.53 36.31
N LEU A 44 -31.69 -11.34 35.66
CA LEU A 44 -31.76 -11.04 34.22
C LEU A 44 -30.97 -9.79 33.87
N ARG A 45 -31.15 -8.70 34.63
CA ARG A 45 -30.40 -7.46 34.42
C ARG A 45 -28.89 -7.69 34.52
N SER A 46 -28.45 -8.47 35.51
CA SER A 46 -27.03 -8.82 35.68
C SER A 46 -26.49 -9.62 34.49
N ALA A 47 -27.25 -10.62 34.04
CA ALA A 47 -26.91 -11.42 32.86
C ALA A 47 -26.82 -10.55 31.59
N CYS A 48 -27.81 -9.70 31.33
CA CYS A 48 -27.81 -8.76 30.21
C CYS A 48 -26.60 -7.80 30.25
N HIS A 49 -26.24 -7.30 31.43
CA HIS A 49 -25.04 -6.47 31.58
C HIS A 49 -23.75 -7.25 31.29
N SER A 50 -23.67 -8.52 31.70
CA SER A 50 -22.52 -9.36 31.39
C SER A 50 -22.40 -9.61 29.91
N GLU A 51 -23.46 -10.09 29.26
CA GLU A 51 -23.49 -10.32 27.82
C GLU A 51 -23.18 -9.04 27.03
N SER A 52 -23.73 -7.90 27.46
CA SER A 52 -23.42 -6.62 26.82
C SER A 52 -21.95 -6.26 26.93
N ARG A 53 -21.28 -6.55 28.06
CA ARG A 53 -19.83 -6.33 28.19
C ARG A 53 -19.04 -7.28 27.30
N ASP A 54 -19.41 -8.54 27.26
CA ASP A 54 -18.74 -9.55 26.45
C ASP A 54 -18.86 -9.22 24.95
N LEU A 55 -20.05 -8.79 24.51
CA LEU A 55 -20.28 -8.31 23.15
C LEU A 55 -19.46 -7.05 22.84
N GLN A 56 -19.37 -6.09 23.78
CA GLN A 56 -18.52 -4.91 23.59
C GLN A 56 -17.04 -5.29 23.43
N LEU A 57 -16.55 -6.25 24.23
CA LEU A 57 -15.18 -6.74 24.10
C LEU A 57 -14.94 -7.41 22.75
N GLN A 58 -15.86 -8.24 22.28
CA GLN A 58 -15.77 -8.87 20.96
C GLN A 58 -15.78 -7.84 19.82
N VAL A 59 -16.67 -6.86 19.87
CA VAL A 59 -16.73 -5.78 18.86
C VAL A 59 -15.39 -5.05 18.79
N LYS A 60 -14.79 -4.75 19.95
CA LYS A 60 -13.47 -4.10 19.99
C LYS A 60 -12.38 -4.97 19.37
N ASP A 61 -12.32 -6.25 19.72
CA ASP A 61 -11.36 -7.21 19.15
C ASP A 61 -11.50 -7.31 17.61
N TYR A 62 -12.72 -7.39 17.09
CA TYR A 62 -12.96 -7.38 15.64
C TYR A 62 -12.54 -6.06 14.99
N GLN A 63 -12.78 -4.92 15.64
CA GLN A 63 -12.34 -3.61 15.15
C GLN A 63 -10.82 -3.53 15.04
N ASP A 64 -10.10 -4.00 16.06
CA ASP A 64 -8.63 -4.04 16.09
C ASP A 64 -8.08 -4.96 14.99
N LYS A 65 -8.70 -6.13 14.79
CA LYS A 65 -8.36 -7.05 13.68
C LYS A 65 -8.60 -6.43 12.31
N ILE A 66 -9.68 -5.70 12.12
CA ILE A 66 -9.99 -4.99 10.86
C ILE A 66 -8.92 -3.93 10.59
N ASN A 67 -8.53 -3.16 11.59
CA ASN A 67 -7.51 -2.11 11.43
C ASN A 67 -6.15 -2.71 11.06
N SER A 68 -5.71 -3.77 11.75
CA SER A 68 -4.47 -4.47 11.41
C SER A 68 -4.51 -5.05 9.99
N CYS A 69 -5.65 -5.57 9.54
CA CYS A 69 -5.80 -6.07 8.18
C CYS A 69 -5.65 -4.94 7.14
N LYS A 70 -6.21 -3.75 7.40
CA LYS A 70 -6.06 -2.58 6.50
C LYS A 70 -4.62 -2.12 6.38
N GLU A 71 -3.90 -2.02 7.49
CA GLU A 71 -2.47 -1.69 7.48
C GLU A 71 -1.68 -2.72 6.66
N ASN A 72 -1.96 -4.01 6.82
CA ASN A 72 -1.32 -5.06 6.03
C ASN A 72 -1.63 -4.96 4.53
N THR A 73 -2.85 -4.53 4.14
CA THR A 73 -3.16 -4.32 2.72
C THR A 73 -2.39 -3.14 2.12
N GLU A 74 -2.26 -2.02 2.85
CA GLU A 74 -1.46 -0.88 2.39
C GLU A 74 0.02 -1.25 2.24
N VAL A 75 0.56 -2.02 3.19
CA VAL A 75 1.93 -2.57 3.10
C VAL A 75 2.08 -3.52 1.91
N SER A 76 1.05 -4.33 1.61
CA SER A 76 1.05 -5.23 0.45
C SER A 76 1.10 -4.46 -0.87
N ASP A 77 0.30 -3.40 -1.01
CA ASP A 77 0.28 -2.56 -2.21
C ASP A 77 1.63 -1.85 -2.42
N GLU A 78 2.27 -1.36 -1.34
CA GLU A 78 3.60 -0.77 -1.41
C GLU A 78 4.67 -1.81 -1.81
N LEU A 79 4.58 -3.03 -1.29
CA LEU A 79 5.48 -4.13 -1.64
C LEU A 79 5.38 -4.48 -3.13
N ASP A 80 4.16 -4.60 -3.66
CA ASP A 80 3.93 -4.87 -5.08
C ASP A 80 4.52 -3.77 -5.98
N ASN A 81 4.38 -2.49 -5.58
CA ASN A 81 4.99 -1.38 -6.28
C ASN A 81 6.53 -1.42 -6.25
N LEU A 82 7.13 -1.78 -5.11
CA LEU A 82 8.58 -1.94 -4.99
C LEU A 82 9.10 -3.11 -5.83
N ASP A 83 8.35 -4.21 -5.93
CA ASP A 83 8.71 -5.35 -6.77
C ASP A 83 8.66 -5.00 -8.27
N LEU A 84 7.66 -4.22 -8.70
CA LEU A 84 7.61 -3.67 -10.06
C LEU A 84 8.83 -2.78 -10.36
N GLN A 85 9.19 -1.90 -9.42
CA GLN A 85 10.38 -1.05 -9.56
C GLN A 85 11.66 -1.88 -9.63
N ARG A 86 11.80 -2.91 -8.78
CA ARG A 86 12.93 -3.83 -8.77
C ARG A 86 13.07 -4.56 -10.11
N ALA A 87 11.97 -5.06 -10.68
CA ALA A 87 11.97 -5.70 -11.98
C ALA A 87 12.44 -4.75 -13.09
N SER A 88 11.94 -3.50 -13.09
CA SER A 88 12.35 -2.47 -14.06
C SER A 88 13.84 -2.10 -13.94
N ILE A 89 14.38 -2.04 -12.72
CA ILE A 89 15.80 -1.77 -12.49
C ILE A 89 16.67 -2.92 -13.00
N GLU A 90 16.28 -4.18 -12.75
CA GLU A 90 17.06 -5.34 -13.19
C GLU A 90 17.09 -5.44 -14.73
N GLU A 91 15.98 -5.12 -15.42
CA GLU A 91 15.95 -5.04 -16.88
C GLU A 91 16.93 -3.98 -17.42
N ARG A 92 16.89 -2.77 -16.87
CA ARG A 92 17.81 -1.68 -17.26
C ARG A 92 19.27 -2.05 -17.02
N LYS A 93 19.57 -2.69 -15.89
CA LYS A 93 20.91 -3.19 -15.55
C LYS A 93 21.41 -4.21 -16.58
N ASN A 94 20.55 -5.13 -17.01
CA ASN A 94 20.91 -6.11 -18.03
C ASN A 94 21.14 -5.46 -19.40
N ALA A 95 20.32 -4.45 -19.77
CA ALA A 95 20.53 -3.68 -20.99
C ALA A 95 21.86 -2.91 -20.99
N VAL A 96 22.24 -2.32 -19.84
CA VAL A 96 23.53 -1.64 -19.68
C VAL A 96 24.70 -2.61 -19.83
N LYS A 97 24.66 -3.77 -19.15
CA LYS A 97 25.71 -4.81 -19.28
C LYS A 97 25.90 -5.27 -20.73
N LYS A 98 24.80 -5.42 -21.47
CA LYS A 98 24.87 -5.77 -22.90
C LYS A 98 25.56 -4.67 -23.70
N LYS A 99 25.17 -3.41 -23.52
CA LYS A 99 25.78 -2.26 -24.21
C LYS A 99 27.27 -2.12 -23.88
N GLU A 100 27.67 -2.36 -22.63
CA GLU A 100 29.07 -2.33 -22.21
C GLU A 100 29.89 -3.41 -22.92
N LYS A 101 29.38 -4.65 -22.98
CA LYS A 101 30.02 -5.74 -23.73
C LYS A 101 30.17 -5.40 -25.22
N ASP A 102 29.12 -4.86 -25.82
CA ASP A 102 29.12 -4.47 -27.23
C ASP A 102 30.11 -3.33 -27.49
N MET A 103 30.19 -2.35 -26.58
CA MET A 103 31.16 -1.24 -26.62
C MET A 103 32.60 -1.74 -26.53
N LEU A 104 32.92 -2.66 -25.60
CA LEU A 104 34.25 -3.25 -25.48
C LEU A 104 34.65 -4.03 -26.74
N LYS A 105 33.70 -4.74 -27.35
CA LYS A 105 33.91 -5.43 -28.63
C LYS A 105 34.19 -4.43 -29.75
N ALA A 106 33.40 -3.36 -29.86
CA ALA A 106 33.59 -2.30 -30.85
C ALA A 106 34.95 -1.61 -30.68
N GLN A 107 35.34 -1.27 -29.45
CA GLN A 107 36.63 -0.67 -29.13
C GLN A 107 37.80 -1.58 -29.51
N SER A 108 37.69 -2.89 -29.21
CA SER A 108 38.73 -3.86 -29.55
C SER A 108 38.90 -3.99 -31.07
N MET A 109 37.80 -4.05 -31.82
CA MET A 109 37.82 -4.08 -33.29
C MET A 109 38.43 -2.79 -33.86
N LEU A 110 38.03 -1.63 -33.33
CA LEU A 110 38.57 -0.34 -33.76
C LEU A 110 40.09 -0.25 -33.50
N SER A 111 40.54 -0.66 -32.32
CA SER A 111 41.97 -0.69 -31.95
C SER A 111 42.78 -1.57 -32.89
N MET A 112 42.26 -2.76 -33.22
CA MET A 112 42.86 -3.66 -34.20
C MET A 112 42.94 -3.03 -35.61
N CYS A 113 41.88 -2.36 -36.07
CA CYS A 113 41.90 -1.70 -37.37
C CYS A 113 42.90 -0.53 -37.40
N VAL A 114 42.97 0.26 -36.34
CA VAL A 114 43.89 1.39 -36.21
C VAL A 114 45.34 0.90 -36.18
N SER A 115 45.66 -0.22 -35.53
CA SER A 115 47.04 -0.72 -35.46
C SER A 115 47.58 -1.22 -36.79
N VAL A 116 46.70 -1.70 -37.69
CA VAL A 116 47.08 -2.18 -39.02
C VAL A 116 47.10 -1.04 -40.04
N THR A 117 46.17 -0.11 -39.94
CA THR A 117 45.99 0.94 -40.96
C THR A 117 46.58 2.28 -40.57
N ASN A 118 46.93 2.48 -39.29
CA ASN A 118 47.28 3.79 -38.73
C ASN A 118 46.22 4.87 -39.02
N ILE A 119 44.96 4.49 -39.26
CA ILE A 119 43.87 5.41 -39.58
C ILE A 119 42.86 5.37 -38.44
N MET A 120 42.53 6.56 -37.90
CA MET A 120 41.48 6.76 -36.92
C MET A 120 40.29 7.48 -37.57
N PRO A 121 39.15 6.80 -37.75
CA PRO A 121 37.95 7.40 -38.30
C PRO A 121 37.36 8.46 -37.35
N ASN A 122 36.74 9.48 -37.92
CA ASN A 122 35.89 10.43 -37.22
C ASN A 122 34.42 10.06 -37.45
N PHE A 123 33.63 10.00 -36.38
CA PHE A 123 32.24 9.54 -36.40
C PHE A 123 31.21 10.66 -36.20
N GLU A 124 31.64 11.92 -36.05
CA GLU A 124 30.71 13.04 -35.83
C GLU A 124 29.88 13.37 -37.09
N ASP A 125 30.50 13.36 -38.27
CA ASP A 125 29.84 13.65 -39.54
C ASP A 125 29.44 12.36 -40.26
N GLN A 126 28.13 12.02 -40.28
CA GLN A 126 27.65 10.81 -40.97
C GLN A 126 27.59 10.93 -42.51
N ASP A 127 27.64 12.16 -43.02
CA ASP A 127 27.52 12.47 -44.46
C ASP A 127 28.85 12.34 -45.20
N LYS A 128 29.98 12.30 -44.47
CA LYS A 128 31.34 12.31 -45.05
C LYS A 128 32.22 11.28 -44.37
N ILE A 129 33.12 10.67 -45.14
CA ILE A 129 34.13 9.77 -44.58
C ILE A 129 35.32 10.64 -44.20
N SER A 130 35.48 10.92 -42.91
CA SER A 130 36.58 11.74 -42.40
C SER A 130 37.33 11.03 -41.28
N GLY A 131 38.55 11.47 -41.02
CA GLY A 131 39.37 10.89 -39.98
C GLY A 131 40.77 11.49 -39.99
N TYR A 132 41.67 10.86 -39.25
CA TYR A 132 43.07 11.26 -39.20
C TYR A 132 43.99 10.05 -39.17
N THR A 133 45.13 10.17 -39.82
CA THR A 133 46.23 9.21 -39.71
C THR A 133 46.95 9.41 -38.38
N VAL A 134 47.38 8.34 -37.74
CA VAL A 134 48.04 8.33 -36.44
C VAL A 134 49.44 7.71 -36.53
N ASP A 135 50.39 8.23 -35.76
CA ASP A 135 51.71 7.59 -35.58
C ASP A 135 51.62 6.40 -34.61
N LYS A 136 52.70 5.61 -34.46
CA LYS A 136 52.86 4.53 -33.46
C LYS A 136 52.56 4.97 -32.03
N ASN A 137 52.71 6.27 -31.74
CA ASN A 137 52.38 6.89 -30.46
C ASN A 137 50.94 7.41 -30.38
N MET A 138 50.05 7.02 -31.31
CA MET A 138 48.67 7.51 -31.47
C MET A 138 48.55 9.04 -31.60
N LYS A 139 49.62 9.70 -32.09
CA LYS A 139 49.62 11.14 -32.35
C LYS A 139 48.97 11.40 -33.70
N LYS A 140 48.04 12.36 -33.76
CA LYS A 140 47.36 12.77 -34.99
C LYS A 140 48.38 13.41 -35.95
N LEU A 141 48.43 12.94 -37.18
CA LEU A 141 49.34 13.42 -38.22
C LEU A 141 48.59 14.23 -39.27
N GLU A 142 47.81 13.56 -40.12
CA GLU A 142 47.11 14.17 -41.25
C GLU A 142 45.62 13.92 -41.16
N LYS A 143 44.81 14.95 -41.44
CA LYS A 143 43.35 14.83 -41.52
C LYS A 143 42.95 14.55 -42.96
N PHE A 144 42.09 13.56 -43.18
CA PHE A 144 41.50 13.27 -44.49
C PHE A 144 39.98 13.43 -44.46
N GLN A 145 39.42 13.68 -45.64
CA GLN A 145 37.97 13.78 -45.84
C GLN A 145 37.61 13.36 -47.26
N PHE A 146 36.61 12.50 -47.38
CA PHE A 146 36.05 12.02 -48.64
C PHE A 146 34.53 12.18 -48.64
N GLU A 147 33.98 12.57 -49.78
CA GLU A 147 32.54 12.60 -49.99
C GLU A 147 32.01 11.16 -50.13
N LYS A 148 30.85 10.86 -49.55
CA LYS A 148 30.23 9.53 -49.63
C LYS A 148 29.69 9.20 -51.04
N THR A 149 29.63 10.19 -51.92
CA THR A 149 29.23 10.05 -53.33
C THR A 149 30.29 9.38 -54.20
N MET A 150 31.54 9.28 -53.71
CA MET A 150 32.64 8.63 -54.42
C MET A 150 32.48 7.09 -54.40
N SER A 151 32.98 6.41 -55.43
CA SER A 151 32.87 4.95 -55.54
C SER A 151 33.63 4.26 -54.40
N PRO A 152 33.10 3.18 -53.78
CA PRO A 152 33.80 2.45 -52.73
C PRO A 152 35.19 1.96 -53.14
N VAL A 153 35.38 1.57 -54.40
CA VAL A 153 36.67 1.08 -54.92
C VAL A 153 37.68 2.23 -54.97
N GLU A 154 37.25 3.41 -55.44
CA GLU A 154 38.13 4.59 -55.51
C GLU A 154 38.54 5.07 -54.12
N ILE A 155 37.63 5.00 -53.15
CA ILE A 155 37.91 5.33 -51.75
C ILE A 155 38.90 4.32 -51.15
N CYS A 156 38.69 3.02 -51.37
CA CYS A 156 39.60 1.97 -50.90
C CYS A 156 41.01 2.12 -51.48
N ASP A 157 41.13 2.37 -52.79
CA ASP A 157 42.42 2.60 -53.45
C ASP A 157 43.16 3.81 -52.84
N LYS A 158 42.42 4.87 -52.49
CA LYS A 158 43.00 6.04 -51.81
C LYS A 158 43.46 5.69 -50.40
N PHE A 159 42.69 4.92 -49.64
CA PHE A 159 43.10 4.48 -48.30
C PHE A 159 44.34 3.58 -48.34
N TRP A 160 44.44 2.64 -49.28
CA TRP A 160 45.61 1.78 -49.41
C TRP A 160 46.88 2.54 -49.81
N LYS A 161 46.75 3.70 -50.45
CA LYS A 161 47.91 4.58 -50.73
C LYS A 161 48.36 5.40 -49.51
N MET A 162 47.56 5.45 -48.44
CA MET A 162 47.86 6.18 -47.21
C MET A 162 48.48 5.29 -46.10
N ILE A 163 48.37 3.97 -46.24
CA ILE A 163 48.90 2.95 -45.32
C ILE A 163 50.30 2.55 -45.77
#